data_AF-A0A644XFE1-F1
#
_entry.id   AF-A0A644XFE1-F1
#
_cell.length_a   1.000
_cell.length_b   1.000
_cell.length_c   1.000
_cell.angle_alpha   90.00
_cell.angle_beta   90.00
_cell.angle_gamma   90.00
#
_symmetry.space_group_name_H-M   'P 1'
#
loop_
_entity.id
_entity.type
_entity.pdbx_description
1 polymer ?
#
loop_
_entity_poly.entity_id
_entity_poly.type
_entity_poly.pdbx_seq_one_letter_code
_entity_poly.pdbx_strand_id
1 'polypeptide(L)'
;MKNKIMDAVARLIVRYGLKKFTVDEVAAELGISKKTLYQYFSSKDEMIREYFEETITSDRQSVLEVMNSGRDFFEKVYAIVHSSHRYRMPVQIMDEAKQFYPDEWAKIEALKQFKLDAFQKLLKKAAEDGILRQNVHFGILSSMLERVSSMFIDTDFLLENGLKSTQAIDDALNIIIHGIVKEEP
;
A
#
# COMPACT_ATOMS: atom_id res chain seq x y z
N MET A 1 12.36 4.99 -22.52
CA MET A 1 12.57 3.52 -22.48
C MET A 1 12.53 3.00 -21.05
N LYS A 2 13.28 3.58 -20.09
CA LYS A 2 13.26 3.21 -18.67
C LYS A 2 11.85 2.93 -18.11
N ASN A 3 10.90 3.85 -18.29
CA ASN A 3 9.51 3.65 -17.83
C ASN A 3 8.82 2.43 -18.45
N LYS A 4 9.03 2.15 -19.75
CA LYS A 4 8.46 0.95 -20.40
C LYS A 4 9.02 -0.34 -19.80
N ILE A 5 10.30 -0.33 -19.43
CA ILE A 5 10.94 -1.43 -18.70
C ILE A 5 10.29 -1.60 -17.33
N MET A 6 10.11 -0.51 -16.59
CA MET A 6 9.46 -0.57 -15.28
C MET A 6 8.00 -1.03 -15.33
N ASP A 7 7.23 -0.61 -16.33
CA ASP A 7 5.87 -1.08 -16.53
C ASP A 7 5.83 -2.60 -16.79
N ALA A 8 6.80 -3.14 -17.53
CA ALA A 8 6.92 -4.60 -17.75
C ALA A 8 7.36 -5.34 -16.49
N VAL A 9 8.36 -4.81 -15.77
CA VAL A 9 8.82 -5.35 -14.47
C VAL A 9 7.66 -5.41 -13.49
N ALA A 10 6.86 -4.35 -13.35
CA ALA A 10 5.70 -4.31 -12.46
C ALA A 10 4.67 -5.40 -12.81
N ARG A 11 4.36 -5.60 -14.10
CA ARG A 11 3.45 -6.67 -14.54
C ARG A 11 3.99 -8.06 -14.22
N LEU A 12 5.29 -8.30 -14.43
CA LEU A 12 5.93 -9.57 -14.14
C LEU A 12 6.03 -9.85 -12.64
N ILE A 13 6.29 -8.83 -11.81
CA ILE A 13 6.24 -8.93 -10.34
C ILE A 13 4.84 -9.31 -9.88
N VAL A 14 3.78 -8.70 -10.44
CA VAL A 14 2.39 -9.06 -10.11
C VAL A 14 2.10 -10.51 -10.46
N ARG A 15 2.64 -11.01 -11.58
CA ARG A 15 2.37 -12.36 -12.09
C ARG A 15 3.18 -13.45 -11.39
N TYR A 16 4.45 -13.18 -11.10
CA TYR A 16 5.42 -14.20 -10.71
C TYR A 16 6.04 -13.99 -9.32
N GLY A 17 5.85 -12.82 -8.72
CA GLY A 17 6.59 -12.40 -7.53
C GLY A 17 7.99 -11.87 -7.87
N LEU A 18 8.70 -11.35 -6.87
CA LEU A 18 10.03 -10.75 -7.01
C LEU A 18 11.06 -11.81 -7.43
N LYS A 19 10.93 -13.04 -6.91
CA LYS A 19 11.93 -14.08 -7.15
C LYS A 19 11.83 -14.75 -8.50
N LYS A 20 10.61 -15.07 -8.97
CA LYS A 20 10.45 -15.98 -10.11
C LYS A 20 10.54 -15.29 -11.47
N PHE A 21 10.30 -13.98 -11.56
CA PHE A 21 10.47 -13.29 -12.85
C PHE A 21 11.95 -13.23 -13.28
N THR A 22 12.19 -13.15 -14.58
CA THR A 22 13.53 -13.12 -15.17
C THR A 22 13.73 -11.89 -16.06
N VAL A 23 14.99 -11.48 -16.23
CA VAL A 23 15.37 -10.40 -17.16
C VAL A 23 15.10 -10.81 -18.62
N ASP A 24 15.15 -12.11 -18.92
CA ASP A 24 14.72 -12.66 -20.21
C ASP A 24 13.27 -12.34 -20.51
N GLU A 25 12.37 -12.58 -19.55
CA GLU A 25 10.94 -12.31 -19.72
C GLU A 25 10.68 -10.81 -19.91
N VAL A 26 11.38 -9.94 -19.18
CA VAL A 26 11.27 -8.47 -19.35
C VAL A 26 11.68 -8.07 -20.78
N ALA A 27 12.79 -8.62 -21.27
CA ALA A 27 13.31 -8.34 -22.61
C ALA A 27 12.36 -8.87 -23.70
N ALA A 28 11.84 -10.09 -23.52
CA ALA A 28 10.90 -10.74 -24.43
C ALA A 28 9.56 -9.99 -24.49
N GLU A 29 9.02 -9.55 -23.35
CA GLU A 29 7.76 -8.80 -23.28
C GLU A 29 7.83 -7.46 -24.04
N LEU A 30 9.02 -6.85 -24.08
CA LEU A 30 9.26 -5.58 -24.76
C LEU A 30 9.79 -5.71 -26.19
N GLY A 31 10.11 -6.93 -26.64
CA GLY A 31 10.74 -7.17 -27.94
C GLY A 31 12.13 -6.53 -28.07
N ILE A 32 12.88 -6.45 -26.96
CA ILE A 32 14.24 -5.87 -26.92
C ILE A 32 15.28 -6.92 -26.52
N SER A 33 16.56 -6.63 -26.72
CA SER A 33 17.64 -7.50 -26.23
C SER A 33 17.94 -7.27 -24.74
N LYS A 34 18.47 -8.28 -24.04
CA LYS A 34 19.04 -8.09 -22.69
C LYS A 34 20.06 -6.97 -22.65
N LYS A 35 20.90 -6.87 -23.69
CA LYS A 35 21.93 -5.82 -23.79
C LYS A 35 21.28 -4.43 -23.76
N THR A 36 20.15 -4.24 -24.43
CA THR A 36 19.38 -2.99 -24.40
C THR A 36 18.85 -2.71 -23.01
N LEU A 37 18.31 -3.72 -22.32
CA LEU A 37 17.81 -3.59 -20.96
C LEU A 37 18.93 -3.22 -19.96
N TYR A 38 20.10 -3.85 -20.08
CA TYR A 38 21.26 -3.56 -19.24
C TYR A 38 21.90 -2.18 -19.47
N GLN A 39 21.50 -1.45 -20.52
CA GLN A 39 21.86 -0.03 -20.67
C GLN A 39 21.09 0.88 -19.70
N TYR A 40 19.94 0.43 -19.19
CA TYR A 40 19.09 1.20 -18.28
C TYR A 40 19.13 0.73 -16.83
N PHE A 41 19.42 -0.55 -16.60
CA PHE A 41 19.50 -1.15 -15.27
C PHE A 41 20.67 -2.12 -15.22
N SER A 42 21.52 -2.01 -14.22
CA SER A 42 22.67 -2.88 -13.96
C SER A 42 22.28 -4.31 -13.57
N SER A 43 21.09 -4.52 -12.99
CA SER A 43 20.68 -5.81 -12.44
C SER A 43 19.17 -5.93 -12.29
N LYS A 44 18.69 -7.17 -12.07
CA LYS A 44 17.31 -7.46 -11.66
C LYS A 44 16.98 -6.80 -10.32
N ASP A 45 17.93 -6.79 -9.38
CA ASP A 45 17.73 -6.17 -8.07
C ASP A 45 17.56 -4.66 -8.19
N GLU A 46 18.30 -3.98 -9.07
CA GLU A 46 18.07 -2.55 -9.32
C GLU A 46 16.66 -2.28 -9.83
N MET A 47 16.11 -3.13 -10.71
CA MET A 47 14.72 -3.00 -11.16
C MET A 47 13.72 -3.19 -10.03
N ILE A 48 13.96 -4.14 -9.13
CA ILE A 48 13.08 -4.38 -7.98
C ILE A 48 13.13 -3.19 -7.02
N ARG A 49 14.33 -2.65 -6.76
CA ARG A 49 14.49 -1.44 -5.94
C ARG A 49 13.79 -0.23 -6.54
N GLU A 50 13.95 -0.01 -7.84
CA GLU A 50 13.25 1.06 -8.57
C GLU A 50 11.73 0.88 -8.51
N TYR A 51 11.24 -0.37 -8.65
CA TYR A 51 9.82 -0.69 -8.52
C TYR A 51 9.28 -0.30 -7.14
N PHE A 52 9.96 -0.65 -6.06
CA PHE A 52 9.56 -0.24 -4.71
C PHE A 52 9.63 1.27 -4.53
N GLU A 53 10.70 1.91 -4.98
CA GLU A 53 10.88 3.36 -4.87
C GLU A 53 9.76 4.14 -5.59
N GLU A 54 9.44 3.78 -6.83
CA GLU A 54 8.35 4.41 -7.59
C GLU A 54 6.98 4.17 -6.93
N THR A 55 6.75 2.95 -6.43
CA THR A 55 5.49 2.59 -5.78
C THR A 55 5.32 3.35 -4.47
N ILE A 56 6.34 3.38 -3.61
CA ILE A 56 6.32 4.07 -2.32
C ILE A 56 6.21 5.58 -2.49
N THR A 57 6.97 6.15 -3.42
CA THR A 57 6.97 7.60 -3.69
C THR A 57 5.62 8.06 -4.21
N SER A 58 5.04 7.33 -5.17
CA SER A 58 3.71 7.67 -5.71
C SER A 58 2.60 7.53 -4.66
N ASP A 59 2.67 6.51 -3.80
CA ASP A 59 1.73 6.33 -2.70
C ASP A 59 1.78 7.48 -1.70
N ARG A 60 3.00 7.83 -1.25
CA ARG A 60 3.25 8.96 -0.35
C ARG A 60 2.69 10.26 -0.94
N GLN A 61 2.94 10.49 -2.24
CA GLN A 61 2.45 11.66 -2.95
C GLN A 61 0.92 11.71 -2.99
N SER A 62 0.26 10.57 -3.24
CA SER A 62 -1.21 10.48 -3.25
C SER A 62 -1.83 10.86 -1.90
N VAL A 63 -1.20 10.46 -0.79
CA VAL A 63 -1.61 10.82 0.57
C VAL A 63 -1.44 12.33 0.81
N LEU A 64 -0.31 12.91 0.39
CA LEU A 64 -0.09 14.35 0.52
C LEU A 64 -1.13 15.16 -0.29
N GLU A 65 -1.44 14.71 -1.50
CA GLU A 65 -2.45 15.35 -2.36
C GLU A 65 -3.84 15.29 -1.73
N VAL A 66 -4.24 14.11 -1.22
CA VAL A 66 -5.57 13.98 -0.63
C VAL A 66 -5.70 14.77 0.67
N MET A 67 -4.65 14.82 1.50
CA MET A 67 -4.63 15.63 2.72
C MET A 67 -4.87 17.13 2.42
N ASN A 68 -4.30 17.63 1.32
CA ASN A 68 -4.42 19.02 0.89
C ASN A 68 -5.66 19.31 0.01
N SER A 69 -6.43 18.27 -0.34
CA SER A 69 -7.63 18.42 -1.16
C SER A 69 -8.83 18.95 -0.36
N GLY A 70 -9.84 19.44 -1.08
CA GLY A 70 -11.15 19.82 -0.51
C GLY A 70 -12.11 18.66 -0.24
N ARG A 71 -11.65 17.40 -0.34
CA ARG A 71 -12.45 16.20 -0.04
C ARG A 71 -12.92 16.16 1.41
N ASP A 72 -14.02 15.46 1.65
CA ASP A 72 -14.53 15.30 3.01
C ASP A 72 -13.67 14.33 3.85
N PHE A 73 -13.98 14.22 5.15
CA PHE A 73 -13.24 13.36 6.07
C PHE A 73 -13.22 11.90 5.62
N PHE A 74 -14.36 11.33 5.24
CA PHE A 74 -14.46 9.91 4.88
C PHE A 74 -13.77 9.62 3.56
N GLU A 75 -13.88 10.51 2.58
CA GLU A 75 -13.15 10.42 1.31
C GLU A 75 -11.63 10.45 1.51
N LYS A 76 -11.15 11.29 2.45
CA LYS A 76 -9.72 11.34 2.82
C LYS A 76 -9.27 10.07 3.52
N VAL A 77 -10.06 9.56 4.47
CA VAL A 77 -9.81 8.27 5.13
C VAL A 77 -9.70 7.16 4.10
N TYR A 78 -10.70 7.02 3.23
CA TYR A 78 -10.75 5.98 2.22
C TYR A 78 -9.50 6.02 1.32
N ALA A 79 -9.14 7.21 0.83
CA ALA A 79 -7.98 7.38 -0.04
C ALA A 79 -6.63 7.04 0.63
N ILE A 80 -6.46 7.35 1.92
CA ILE A 80 -5.23 7.03 2.66
C ILE A 80 -5.07 5.52 2.84
N VAL A 81 -6.15 4.81 3.17
CA VAL A 81 -6.10 3.39 3.50
C VAL A 81 -6.02 2.53 2.23
N HIS A 82 -6.77 2.88 1.18
CA HIS A 82 -6.76 2.12 -0.09
C HIS A 82 -5.52 2.31 -0.96
N SER A 83 -4.63 3.23 -0.60
CA SER A 83 -3.28 3.36 -1.17
C SER A 83 -3.26 3.52 -2.70
N SER A 84 -3.16 4.77 -3.17
CA SER A 84 -3.06 5.03 -4.61
C SER A 84 -1.60 5.12 -5.05
N HIS A 85 -1.08 4.03 -5.60
CA HIS A 85 0.32 3.94 -6.05
C HIS A 85 0.44 3.56 -7.53
N ARG A 86 1.57 3.94 -8.15
CA ARG A 86 1.84 3.77 -9.59
C ARG A 86 1.79 2.32 -10.04
N TYR A 87 2.39 1.42 -9.27
CA TYR A 87 2.38 0.00 -9.59
C TYR A 87 1.67 -0.79 -8.51
N ARG A 88 0.92 -1.81 -8.94
CA ARG A 88 0.19 -2.68 -8.02
C ARG A 88 1.14 -3.50 -7.17
N MET A 89 1.01 -3.41 -5.85
CA MET A 89 1.74 -4.21 -4.88
C MET A 89 0.87 -5.40 -4.40
N PRO A 90 1.05 -6.61 -4.93
CA PRO A 90 0.25 -7.76 -4.48
C PRO A 90 0.74 -8.25 -3.11
N VAL A 91 -0.17 -8.66 -2.23
CA VAL A 91 0.17 -9.13 -0.87
C VAL A 91 1.18 -10.29 -0.87
N GLN A 92 1.12 -11.16 -1.88
CA GLN A 92 2.01 -12.32 -2.01
C GLN A 92 3.51 -11.97 -2.11
N ILE A 93 3.87 -10.72 -2.45
CA ILE A 93 5.29 -10.32 -2.48
C ILE A 93 5.79 -9.74 -1.16
N MET A 94 4.93 -9.60 -0.13
CA MET A 94 5.30 -9.00 1.15
C MET A 94 6.33 -9.86 1.88
N ASP A 95 6.14 -11.18 1.91
CA ASP A 95 7.10 -12.10 2.52
C ASP A 95 8.44 -12.10 1.76
N GLU A 96 8.39 -12.05 0.43
CA GLU A 96 9.60 -11.95 -0.40
C GLU A 96 10.34 -10.62 -0.15
N ALA A 97 9.61 -9.49 -0.04
CA ALA A 97 10.19 -8.20 0.27
C ALA A 97 10.87 -8.21 1.64
N LYS A 98 10.17 -8.70 2.67
CA LYS A 98 10.68 -8.78 4.04
C LYS A 98 11.92 -9.69 4.15
N GLN A 99 11.95 -10.79 3.40
CA GLN A 99 13.04 -11.76 3.47
C GLN A 99 14.27 -11.36 2.63
N PHE A 100 14.08 -10.82 1.43
CA PHE A 100 15.16 -10.63 0.45
C PHE A 100 15.52 -9.15 0.19
N TYR A 101 14.65 -8.21 0.54
CA TYR A 101 14.80 -6.77 0.30
C TYR A 101 14.52 -5.97 1.59
N PRO A 102 15.30 -6.19 2.67
CA PRO A 102 15.02 -5.61 3.99
C PRO A 102 15.06 -4.07 4.01
N ASP A 103 15.87 -3.45 3.16
CA ASP A 103 15.95 -2.00 3.04
C ASP A 103 14.67 -1.44 2.39
N GLU A 104 14.16 -2.09 1.35
CA GLU A 104 12.88 -1.74 0.72
C GLU A 104 11.70 -2.02 1.66
N TRP A 105 11.76 -3.12 2.42
CA TRP A 105 10.78 -3.42 3.46
C TRP A 105 10.73 -2.34 4.54
N ALA A 106 11.89 -1.84 5.00
CA ALA A 106 11.94 -0.73 5.95
C ALA A 106 11.29 0.54 5.39
N LYS A 107 11.40 0.81 4.08
CA LYS A 107 10.70 1.92 3.43
C LYS A 107 9.18 1.71 3.37
N ILE A 108 8.71 0.48 3.17
CA ILE A 108 7.28 0.13 3.23
C ILE A 108 6.74 0.40 4.64
N GLU A 109 7.44 -0.04 5.68
CA GLU A 109 7.06 0.24 7.07
C GLU A 109 7.07 1.74 7.38
N ALA A 110 8.05 2.49 6.87
CA ALA A 110 8.09 3.94 7.00
C ALA A 110 6.89 4.63 6.31
N LEU A 111 6.48 4.13 5.13
CA LEU A 111 5.29 4.62 4.43
C LEU A 111 4.02 4.33 5.22
N LYS A 112 3.90 3.14 5.80
CA LYS A 112 2.80 2.77 6.69
C LYS A 112 2.71 3.72 7.89
N GLN A 113 3.83 3.99 8.57
CA GLN A 113 3.85 4.93 9.69
C GLN A 113 3.47 6.35 9.25
N PHE A 114 3.97 6.81 8.10
CA PHE A 114 3.57 8.09 7.52
C PHE A 114 2.05 8.19 7.28
N LYS A 115 1.41 7.11 6.80
CA LYS A 115 -0.05 7.06 6.61
C LYS A 115 -0.81 7.08 7.92
N LEU A 116 -0.34 6.35 8.93
CA LEU A 116 -0.93 6.37 10.27
C LEU A 116 -0.87 7.78 10.87
N ASP A 117 0.25 8.50 10.72
CA ASP A 117 0.38 9.88 11.15
C ASP A 117 -0.59 10.83 10.41
N ALA A 118 -0.76 10.64 9.10
CA ALA A 118 -1.72 11.40 8.31
C ALA A 118 -3.15 11.14 8.77
N PHE A 119 -3.49 9.88 9.05
CA PHE A 119 -4.78 9.49 9.57
C PHE A 119 -5.06 10.08 10.96
N GLN A 120 -4.09 10.06 11.86
CA GLN A 120 -4.20 10.69 13.19
C GLN A 120 -4.48 12.19 13.10
N LYS A 121 -3.82 12.89 12.16
CA LYS A 121 -4.08 14.32 11.90
C LYS A 121 -5.51 14.55 11.40
N LEU A 122 -6.04 13.67 10.54
CA LEU A 122 -7.43 13.74 10.09
C LEU A 122 -8.42 13.53 11.23
N LEU A 123 -8.19 12.52 12.07
CA LEU A 123 -9.05 12.27 13.24
C LEU A 123 -9.10 13.49 14.16
N LYS A 124 -7.94 14.08 14.47
CA LYS A 124 -7.88 15.26 15.33
C LYS A 124 -8.66 16.43 14.72
N LYS A 125 -8.46 16.72 13.43
CA LYS A 125 -9.20 17.78 12.75
C LYS A 125 -10.70 17.51 12.71
N ALA A 126 -11.12 16.29 12.40
CA ALA A 126 -12.53 15.93 12.35
C ALA A 126 -13.20 16.01 13.73
N ALA A 127 -12.45 15.78 14.81
CA ALA A 127 -12.94 16.03 16.18
C ALA A 127 -13.13 17.53 16.47
N GLU A 128 -12.17 18.37 16.07
CA GLU A 128 -12.24 19.83 16.19
C GLU A 128 -13.41 20.40 15.38
N ASP A 129 -13.66 19.86 14.19
CA ASP A 129 -14.76 20.23 13.29
C ASP A 129 -16.12 19.65 13.74
N GLY A 130 -16.17 18.89 14.84
CA GLY A 130 -17.41 18.32 15.39
C GLY A 130 -17.99 17.15 14.59
N ILE A 131 -17.23 16.57 13.66
CA ILE A 131 -17.62 15.41 12.84
C ILE A 131 -17.58 14.12 13.67
N LEU A 132 -16.60 14.01 14.58
CA LEU A 132 -16.41 12.82 15.43
C LEU A 132 -17.01 13.01 16.82
N ARG A 133 -17.43 11.89 17.43
CA ARG A 133 -17.92 11.88 18.81
C ARG A 133 -16.82 12.33 19.79
N GLN A 134 -17.18 13.19 20.73
CA GLN A 134 -16.26 13.79 21.72
C GLN A 134 -15.71 12.78 22.74
N ASN A 135 -16.31 11.59 22.87
CA ASN A 135 -15.91 10.56 23.83
C ASN A 135 -14.97 9.48 23.26
N VAL A 136 -14.38 9.71 22.09
CA VAL A 136 -13.45 8.76 21.47
C VAL A 136 -12.02 9.02 21.94
N HIS A 137 -11.37 7.98 22.48
CA HIS A 137 -9.94 8.06 22.82
C HIS A 137 -9.07 7.83 21.58
N PHE A 138 -8.66 8.91 20.91
CA PHE A 138 -7.92 8.84 19.64
C PHE A 138 -6.64 8.00 19.68
N GLY A 139 -5.94 7.94 20.81
CA GLY A 139 -4.78 7.06 20.97
C GLY A 139 -5.13 5.58 20.84
N ILE A 140 -6.28 5.16 21.38
CA ILE A 140 -6.74 3.76 21.30
C ILE A 140 -7.16 3.45 19.87
N LEU A 141 -7.96 4.33 19.25
CA LEU A 141 -8.38 4.17 17.85
C LEU A 141 -7.18 4.06 16.91
N SER A 142 -6.17 4.91 17.10
CA SER A 142 -4.95 4.90 16.28
C SER A 142 -4.14 3.62 16.46
N SER A 143 -3.96 3.16 17.71
CA SER A 143 -3.28 1.89 17.98
C SER A 143 -4.07 0.68 17.47
N MET A 144 -5.40 0.72 17.52
CA MET A 144 -6.24 -0.32 16.91
C MET A 144 -6.03 -0.36 15.41
N LEU A 145 -6.08 0.77 14.72
CA LEU A 145 -5.87 0.86 13.28
C LEU A 145 -4.48 0.41 12.86
N GLU A 146 -3.44 0.79 13.61
CA GLU A 146 -2.07 0.32 13.36
C GLU A 146 -1.98 -1.20 13.43
N ARG A 147 -2.53 -1.81 14.49
CA ARG A 147 -2.48 -3.27 14.69
C ARG A 147 -3.36 -4.01 13.71
N VAL A 148 -4.54 -3.47 13.39
CA VAL A 148 -5.43 -4.06 12.40
C VAL A 148 -4.79 -4.00 11.02
N SER A 149 -4.07 -2.92 10.69
CA SER A 149 -3.47 -2.76 9.37
C SER A 149 -2.47 -3.86 8.97
N SER A 150 -1.84 -4.55 9.93
CA SER A 150 -0.95 -5.67 9.59
C SER A 150 -1.70 -6.88 9.03
N MET A 151 -2.98 -7.06 9.36
CA MET A 151 -3.79 -8.16 8.81
C MET A 151 -4.05 -8.00 7.30
N PHE A 152 -4.00 -6.75 6.80
CA PHE A 152 -4.28 -6.46 5.38
C PHE A 152 -3.19 -6.94 4.44
N ILE A 153 -2.01 -7.26 4.99
CA ILE A 153 -0.85 -7.75 4.25
C ILE A 153 -0.40 -9.14 4.71
N ASP A 154 -1.15 -9.76 5.62
CA ASP A 154 -0.90 -11.11 6.10
C ASP A 154 -1.55 -12.11 5.14
N THR A 155 -0.72 -12.80 4.35
CA THR A 155 -1.21 -13.73 3.33
C THR A 155 -1.97 -14.90 3.93
N ASP A 156 -1.52 -15.43 5.06
CA ASP A 156 -2.14 -16.58 5.71
C ASP A 156 -3.52 -16.20 6.24
N PHE A 157 -3.63 -15.08 6.96
CA PHE A 157 -4.91 -14.55 7.44
C PHE A 157 -5.91 -14.31 6.30
N LEU A 158 -5.47 -13.66 5.22
CA LEU A 158 -6.34 -13.35 4.09
C LEU A 158 -6.84 -14.62 3.39
N LEU A 159 -5.98 -15.62 3.20
CA LEU A 159 -6.36 -16.89 2.57
C LEU A 159 -7.31 -17.71 3.45
N GLU A 160 -7.02 -17.82 4.75
CA GLU A 160 -7.85 -18.55 5.70
C GLU A 160 -9.28 -17.98 5.78
N ASN A 161 -9.42 -16.66 5.63
CA ASN A 161 -10.72 -15.98 5.68
C ASN A 161 -11.34 -15.76 4.29
N GLY A 162 -10.69 -16.19 3.20
CA GLY A 162 -11.18 -15.99 1.83
C GLY A 162 -11.28 -14.52 1.41
N LEU A 163 -10.45 -13.65 1.98
CA LEU A 163 -10.48 -12.20 1.79
C LEU A 163 -9.41 -11.72 0.82
N LYS A 164 -9.75 -10.68 0.04
CA LYS A 164 -8.74 -9.80 -0.57
C LYS A 164 -8.33 -8.73 0.44
N SER A 165 -7.10 -8.22 0.31
CA SER A 165 -6.60 -7.10 1.13
C SER A 165 -7.56 -5.90 1.15
N THR A 166 -8.10 -5.50 -0.01
CA THR A 166 -9.08 -4.40 -0.10
C THR A 166 -10.38 -4.68 0.65
N GLN A 167 -10.85 -5.93 0.64
CA GLN A 167 -12.07 -6.32 1.38
C GLN A 167 -11.81 -6.28 2.88
N ALA A 168 -10.66 -6.80 3.33
CA ALA A 168 -10.28 -6.74 4.74
C ALA A 168 -10.17 -5.29 5.24
N ILE A 169 -9.64 -4.37 4.41
CA ILE A 169 -9.61 -2.93 4.68
C ILE A 169 -11.02 -2.38 4.86
N ASP A 170 -11.91 -2.61 3.89
CA ASP A 170 -13.27 -2.08 3.89
C ASP A 170 -14.08 -2.58 5.10
N ASP A 171 -14.02 -3.88 5.37
CA ASP A 171 -14.73 -4.50 6.48
C ASP A 171 -14.21 -3.98 7.83
N ALA A 172 -12.88 -3.83 7.98
CA ALA A 172 -12.29 -3.27 9.19
C ALA A 172 -12.70 -1.80 9.41
N LEU A 173 -12.68 -0.98 8.36
CA LEU A 173 -13.13 0.41 8.45
C LEU A 173 -14.61 0.50 8.79
N ASN A 174 -15.45 -0.33 8.17
CA ASN A 174 -16.88 -0.37 8.46
C ASN A 174 -17.14 -0.72 9.95
N ILE A 175 -16.45 -1.74 10.48
CA ILE A 175 -16.54 -2.11 11.90
C ILE A 175 -16.07 -0.98 12.81
N ILE A 176 -14.98 -0.30 12.47
CA ILE A 176 -14.42 0.78 13.29
C ILE A 176 -15.32 2.01 13.30
N ILE A 177 -15.95 2.34 12.17
CA ILE A 177 -16.79 3.53 12.02
C ILE A 177 -18.20 3.28 12.58
N HIS A 178 -18.79 2.12 12.31
CA HIS A 178 -20.19 1.83 12.64
C HIS A 178 -20.37 0.91 13.85
N GLY A 179 -19.32 0.24 14.31
CA GLY A 179 -19.42 -0.79 15.34
C GLY A 179 -20.09 -2.08 14.82
N ILE A 180 -20.49 -2.96 15.76
CA ILE A 180 -21.11 -4.27 15.44
C ILE A 180 -22.53 -4.42 16.00
N VAL A 181 -22.98 -3.47 16.82
CA VAL A 181 -24.30 -3.51 17.45
C VAL A 181 -25.30 -2.85 16.52
N LYS A 182 -26.45 -3.49 16.31
CA LYS A 182 -27.55 -2.93 15.53
C LYS A 182 -28.06 -1.66 16.23
N GLU A 183 -28.13 -0.54 15.51
CA GLU A 183 -28.80 0.65 16.03
C GLU A 183 -30.29 0.30 16.27
N GLU A 184 -30.76 0.45 17.51
CA GLU A 184 -32.19 0.33 17.81
C GLU A 184 -32.94 1.49 17.13
N PRO A 185 -34.14 1.23 16.56
CA PRO A 185 -34.92 2.23 15.85
C PRO A 185 -35.44 3.37 16.74
#